data_AF-A0A932TGY3-F1
#
_entry.id   AF-A0A932TGY3-F1
#
_cell.length_a   1.000
_cell.length_b   1.000
_cell.length_c   1.000
_cell.angle_alpha   90.00
_cell.angle_beta   90.00
_cell.angle_gamma   90.00
#
_symmetry.space_group_name_H-M   'P 1'
#
loop_
_entity.id
_entity.type
_entity.pdbx_description
1 polymer ?
#
loop_
_entity_poly.entity_id
_entity_poly.type
_entity_poly.pdbx_seq_one_letter_code
_entity_poly.pdbx_strand_id
1 'polypeptide(L)'
;MTGREISSQAVPGGAAPGGARKGLGFSRYFTKPKVSPYDEVEWELRTASIGNEKGKIIFEQRGVEVPKSWSQTATNIVASKYFHGKLGTPERESSVRQLVSRVVDTIADWGLRQGYFATAADGENFRDDLAHIMLQQKASFNSPVWFNCGVDRCEPEAKINNWHWSATDQKVVLEQTGYRNPQCSACFINSVQDS
;
A
#
# COMPACT_ATOMS: atom_id res chain seq x y z
N MET A 1 -4.94 22.49 -1.01
CA MET A 1 -3.51 22.54 -1.32
C MET A 1 -2.75 22.69 -0.02
N THR A 2 -2.29 21.59 0.57
CA THR A 2 -1.39 21.58 1.72
C THR A 2 -0.11 20.91 1.25
N GLY A 3 0.98 21.67 1.19
CA GLY A 3 2.29 21.15 0.81
C GLY A 3 2.75 20.08 1.80
N ARG A 4 3.16 18.92 1.31
CA ARG A 4 3.82 17.89 2.13
C ARG A 4 5.29 18.30 2.28
N GLU A 5 5.70 18.62 3.51
CA GLU A 5 7.12 18.60 3.88
C GLU A 5 7.58 17.14 3.93
N ILE A 6 8.56 16.82 3.08
CA ILE A 6 9.21 15.50 3.06
C ILE A 6 10.26 15.51 4.17
N SER A 7 10.01 14.80 5.27
CA SER A 7 11.03 14.54 6.28
C SER A 7 12.13 13.68 5.68
N SER A 8 13.26 14.31 5.36
CA SER A 8 14.44 13.68 4.78
C SER A 8 15.28 13.02 5.88
N GLN A 9 14.91 11.81 6.29
CA GLN A 9 15.87 10.92 6.94
C GLN A 9 16.21 9.79 5.97
N ALA A 10 17.38 9.94 5.34
CA ALA A 10 17.96 8.93 4.47
C ALA A 10 18.36 7.71 5.30
N VAL A 11 17.75 6.56 5.03
CA VAL A 11 18.25 5.27 5.49
C VAL A 11 19.44 4.91 4.58
N PRO A 12 20.63 4.59 5.11
CA PRO A 12 21.76 4.25 4.27
C PRO A 12 21.50 2.89 3.61
N GLY A 13 21.15 2.91 2.32
CA GLY A 13 21.04 1.72 1.49
C GLY A 13 22.44 1.21 1.14
N GLY A 14 22.72 -0.06 1.46
CA GLY A 14 23.96 -0.73 1.07
C GLY A 14 24.13 -0.71 -0.44
N ALA A 15 25.12 0.07 -0.91
CA ALA A 15 25.47 0.17 -2.32
C ALA A 15 26.21 -1.09 -2.77
N ALA A 16 25.64 -1.82 -3.73
CA ALA A 16 26.39 -2.81 -4.51
C ALA A 16 27.38 -2.09 -5.45
N PRO A 17 28.59 -2.64 -5.69
CA PRO A 17 29.57 -2.01 -6.57
C PRO A 17 29.18 -2.26 -8.03
N GLY A 18 28.59 -1.25 -8.67
CA GLY A 18 28.30 -1.23 -10.10
C GLY A 18 27.95 0.20 -10.51
N GLY A 19 28.55 0.69 -11.60
CA GLY A 19 28.52 2.11 -12.02
C GLY A 19 27.15 2.78 -11.89
N ALA A 20 27.17 4.08 -11.58
CA ALA A 20 26.00 4.91 -11.30
C ALA A 20 24.83 4.59 -12.25
N ARG A 21 23.87 3.78 -11.78
CA ARG A 21 22.69 3.43 -12.57
C ARG A 21 21.89 4.72 -12.74
N LYS A 22 21.82 5.21 -13.98
CA LYS A 22 20.86 6.25 -14.34
C LYS A 22 19.47 5.65 -14.11
N GLY A 23 18.68 6.27 -13.23
CA GLY A 23 17.33 5.80 -12.92
C GLY A 23 16.44 5.70 -14.16
N LEU A 24 15.27 5.06 -14.01
CA LEU A 24 14.31 4.86 -15.08
C LEU A 24 13.53 6.16 -15.34
N GLY A 25 13.43 6.56 -16.61
CA GLY A 25 12.48 7.57 -17.04
C GLY A 25 11.07 6.96 -17.15
N PHE A 26 10.05 7.68 -16.69
CA PHE A 26 8.68 7.18 -16.66
C PHE A 26 7.73 8.23 -17.24
N SER A 27 7.25 7.97 -18.46
CA SER A 27 6.23 8.80 -19.11
C SER A 27 4.84 8.36 -18.68
N ARG A 28 3.91 9.31 -18.51
CA ARG A 28 2.50 8.99 -18.23
C ARG A 28 1.87 8.29 -19.42
N TYR A 29 1.13 7.23 -19.15
CA TYR A 29 0.38 6.45 -20.13
C TYR A 29 -1.12 6.55 -19.89
N PHE A 30 -1.57 6.39 -18.64
CA PHE A 30 -2.99 6.43 -18.29
C PHE A 30 -3.46 7.78 -17.79
N THR A 31 -2.60 8.49 -17.06
CA THR A 31 -2.96 9.73 -16.37
C THR A 31 -2.58 10.99 -17.14
N LYS A 32 -3.25 12.09 -16.79
CA LYS A 32 -2.97 13.42 -17.36
C LYS A 32 -2.15 14.25 -16.38
N PRO A 33 -1.23 15.11 -16.87
CA PRO A 33 -0.52 16.05 -16.01
C PRO A 33 -1.49 16.92 -15.21
N LYS A 34 -1.20 17.14 -13.93
CA LYS A 34 -1.96 17.99 -13.00
C LYS A 34 -3.39 17.52 -12.69
N VAL A 35 -3.79 16.32 -13.13
CA VAL A 35 -5.08 15.69 -12.77
C VAL A 35 -4.78 14.48 -11.90
N SER A 36 -5.37 14.45 -10.70
CA SER A 36 -5.24 13.30 -9.82
C SER A 36 -6.09 12.14 -10.35
N PRO A 37 -5.55 10.90 -10.45
CA PRO A 37 -6.32 9.75 -10.93
C PRO A 37 -7.52 9.41 -10.04
N TYR A 38 -7.49 9.85 -8.78
CA TYR A 38 -8.60 9.67 -7.85
C TYR A 38 -9.78 10.62 -8.12
N ASP A 39 -9.56 11.72 -8.84
CA ASP A 39 -10.60 12.69 -9.17
C ASP A 39 -11.36 12.28 -10.44
N GLU A 40 -10.84 11.30 -11.18
CA GLU A 40 -11.49 10.68 -12.35
C GLU A 40 -12.46 9.54 -11.96
N VAL A 41 -12.58 9.24 -10.67
CA VAL A 41 -13.46 8.20 -10.13
C VAL A 41 -14.70 8.85 -9.51
N GLU A 42 -15.88 8.32 -9.81
CA GLU A 42 -17.10 8.66 -9.07
C GLU A 42 -17.14 7.89 -7.75
N TRP A 43 -17.25 8.62 -6.63
CA TRP A 43 -17.25 8.07 -5.28
C TRP A 43 -18.64 8.13 -4.65
N GLU A 44 -18.95 7.17 -3.80
CA GLU A 44 -20.13 7.22 -2.94
C GLU A 44 -19.86 6.62 -1.57
N LEU A 45 -20.65 7.06 -0.58
CA LEU A 45 -20.61 6.53 0.77
C LEU A 45 -21.57 5.35 0.90
N ARG A 46 -21.07 4.23 1.39
CA ARG A 46 -21.86 3.04 1.69
C ARG A 46 -21.65 2.58 3.13
N THR A 47 -22.58 1.78 3.63
CA THR A 47 -22.36 1.00 4.84
C THR A 47 -21.86 -0.38 4.45
N ALA A 48 -20.68 -0.74 4.92
CA ALA A 48 -20.17 -2.10 4.83
C ALA A 48 -20.75 -2.92 5.98
N SER A 49 -21.48 -3.99 5.67
CA SER A 49 -22.07 -4.86 6.69
C SER A 49 -21.95 -6.32 6.28
N ILE A 50 -21.48 -7.16 7.20
CA ILE A 50 -21.40 -8.60 7.03
C ILE A 50 -22.25 -9.22 8.12
N GLY A 51 -23.19 -10.08 7.73
CA GLY A 51 -24.01 -10.88 8.62
C GLY A 51 -23.63 -12.36 8.61
N ASN A 52 -24.12 -13.12 9.59
CA ASN A 52 -24.07 -14.58 9.58
C ASN A 52 -25.37 -15.18 9.02
N GLU A 53 -25.41 -16.50 8.87
CA GLU A 53 -26.58 -17.25 8.36
C GLU A 53 -27.85 -17.07 9.21
N LYS A 54 -27.71 -16.62 10.47
CA LYS A 54 -28.80 -16.34 11.40
C LYS A 54 -29.27 -14.87 11.34
N GLY A 55 -28.76 -14.07 10.40
CA GLY A 55 -29.11 -12.66 10.24
C GLY A 55 -28.45 -11.70 11.24
N LYS A 56 -27.54 -12.18 12.10
CA LYS A 56 -26.80 -11.32 13.04
C LYS A 56 -25.64 -10.63 12.33
N ILE A 57 -25.54 -9.32 12.48
CA ILE A 57 -24.41 -8.52 11.99
C ILE A 57 -23.14 -8.87 12.78
N ILE A 58 -22.11 -9.32 12.07
CA ILE A 58 -20.79 -9.66 12.63
C ILE A 58 -19.75 -8.54 12.43
N PHE A 59 -19.96 -7.69 11.42
CA PHE A 59 -19.12 -6.54 11.13
C PHE A 59 -20.00 -5.45 10.53
N GLU A 60 -19.83 -4.22 10.99
CA GLU A 60 -20.45 -3.04 10.38
C GLU A 60 -19.46 -1.87 10.41
N GLN A 61 -19.32 -1.19 9.28
CA GLN A 61 -18.62 0.08 9.18
C GLN A 61 -19.43 1.01 8.28
N ARG A 62 -19.88 2.14 8.84
CA ARG A 62 -20.67 3.15 8.12
C ARG A 62 -19.78 4.19 7.49
N GLY A 63 -20.29 4.89 6.48
CA GLY A 63 -19.59 6.01 5.85
C GLY A 63 -18.33 5.58 5.12
N VAL A 64 -18.35 4.38 4.52
CA VAL A 64 -17.21 3.86 3.75
C VAL A 64 -17.27 4.45 2.34
N GLU A 65 -16.27 5.25 1.97
CA GLU A 65 -16.12 5.84 0.65
C GLU A 65 -15.54 4.82 -0.34
N VAL A 66 -16.30 4.49 -1.38
CA VAL A 66 -15.92 3.51 -2.42
C VAL A 66 -16.22 4.05 -3.82
N PRO A 67 -15.57 3.51 -4.87
CA PRO A 67 -16.00 3.75 -6.23
C PRO A 67 -17.45 3.29 -6.42
N LYS A 68 -18.27 4.13 -7.04
CA LYS A 68 -19.68 3.83 -7.33
C LYS A 68 -19.86 2.57 -8.18
N SER A 69 -18.90 2.26 -9.04
CA SER A 69 -18.88 1.06 -9.87
C SER A 69 -18.74 -0.25 -9.08
N TRP A 70 -18.28 -0.21 -7.82
CA TRP A 70 -18.09 -1.42 -7.03
C TRP A 70 -19.41 -2.05 -6.59
N SER A 71 -19.41 -3.36 -6.36
CA SER A 71 -20.53 -4.04 -5.72
C SER A 71 -20.54 -3.83 -4.20
N GLN A 72 -21.70 -4.06 -3.57
CA GLN A 72 -21.80 -4.09 -2.11
C GLN A 72 -20.90 -5.19 -1.50
N THR A 73 -20.79 -6.34 -2.15
CA THR A 73 -19.91 -7.44 -1.72
C THR A 73 -18.44 -7.00 -1.71
N ALA A 74 -17.97 -6.30 -2.75
CA ALA A 74 -16.61 -5.76 -2.78
C ALA A 74 -16.39 -4.75 -1.65
N THR A 75 -17.37 -3.87 -1.41
CA THR A 75 -17.36 -2.89 -0.31
C THR A 75 -17.21 -3.58 1.05
N ASN A 76 -18.01 -4.62 1.29
CA ASN A 76 -17.98 -5.41 2.53
C ASN A 76 -16.63 -6.11 2.75
N ILE A 77 -16.10 -6.76 1.71
CA ILE A 77 -14.82 -7.47 1.78
C ILE A 77 -13.68 -6.49 2.05
N VAL A 78 -13.61 -5.39 1.30
CA VAL A 78 -12.54 -4.40 1.44
C VAL A 78 -12.55 -3.76 2.81
N ALA A 79 -13.71 -3.28 3.27
CA ALA A 79 -13.83 -2.69 4.59
C ALA A 79 -13.49 -3.68 5.71
N SER A 80 -13.95 -4.93 5.63
CA SER A 80 -13.74 -5.88 6.74
C SER A 80 -12.35 -6.52 6.79
N LYS A 81 -11.66 -6.63 5.65
CA LYS A 81 -10.38 -7.36 5.56
C LYS A 81 -9.18 -6.46 5.33
N TYR A 82 -9.32 -5.38 4.57
CA TYR A 82 -8.19 -4.65 4.00
C TYR A 82 -7.99 -3.25 4.58
N PHE A 83 -9.04 -2.66 5.17
CA PHE A 83 -8.92 -1.41 5.90
C PHE A 83 -8.19 -1.60 7.22
N HIS A 84 -7.19 -0.74 7.44
CA HIS A 84 -6.40 -0.65 8.67
C HIS A 84 -7.00 0.27 9.73
N GLY A 85 -6.49 0.18 10.95
CA GLY A 85 -7.01 0.90 12.12
C GLY A 85 -8.17 0.17 12.80
N LYS A 86 -8.37 0.48 14.09
CA LYS A 86 -9.42 -0.11 14.92
C LYS A 86 -10.78 0.52 14.61
N LEU A 87 -11.83 -0.28 14.48
CA LEU A 87 -13.19 0.24 14.27
C LEU A 87 -13.57 1.27 15.35
N GLY A 88 -14.13 2.39 14.90
CA GLY A 88 -14.55 3.50 15.76
C GLY A 88 -13.42 4.46 16.16
N THR A 89 -12.19 4.25 15.71
CA THR A 89 -11.09 5.21 15.94
C THR A 89 -10.84 6.08 14.70
N PRO A 90 -10.26 7.29 14.86
CA PRO A 90 -9.96 8.18 13.73
C PRO A 90 -8.95 7.61 12.73
N GLU A 91 -8.08 6.70 13.18
CA GLU A 91 -7.05 6.06 12.35
C GLU A 91 -7.62 4.98 11.43
N ARG A 92 -8.88 4.57 11.64
CA ARG A 92 -9.58 3.59 10.81
C ARG A 92 -9.70 4.09 9.38
N GLU A 93 -9.12 3.36 8.44
CA GLU A 93 -9.38 3.56 7.03
C GLU A 93 -10.88 3.41 6.77
N SER A 94 -11.44 4.42 6.11
CA SER A 94 -12.86 4.53 5.78
C SER A 94 -13.06 4.82 4.29
N SER A 95 -11.98 4.82 3.50
CA SER A 95 -12.06 5.06 2.06
C SER A 95 -11.14 4.14 1.27
N VAL A 96 -11.62 3.64 0.14
CA VAL A 96 -10.78 2.94 -0.85
C VAL A 96 -9.70 3.87 -1.40
N ARG A 97 -9.94 5.19 -1.43
CA ARG A 97 -8.92 6.19 -1.74
C ARG A 97 -7.74 6.11 -0.77
N GLN A 98 -8.01 5.97 0.53
CA GLN A 98 -6.97 5.83 1.56
C GLN A 98 -6.18 4.53 1.38
N LEU A 99 -6.89 3.39 1.22
CA LEU A 99 -6.28 2.08 0.99
C LEU A 99 -5.34 2.07 -0.23
N VAL A 100 -5.82 2.57 -1.37
CA VAL A 100 -5.01 2.62 -2.61
C VAL A 100 -3.85 3.60 -2.45
N SER A 101 -4.10 4.78 -1.87
CA SER A 101 -3.04 5.78 -1.64
C SER A 101 -1.94 5.23 -0.74
N ARG A 102 -2.28 4.52 0.35
CA ARG A 102 -1.31 3.94 1.27
C ARG A 102 -0.32 3.03 0.54
N VAL A 103 -0.82 2.13 -0.31
CA VAL A 103 0.02 1.19 -1.05
C VAL A 103 0.82 1.90 -2.14
N VAL A 104 0.16 2.70 -2.98
CA VAL A 104 0.79 3.32 -4.14
C VAL A 104 1.82 4.38 -3.75
N ASP A 105 1.49 5.24 -2.78
CA ASP A 105 2.45 6.23 -2.26
C ASP A 105 3.65 5.51 -1.64
N THR A 106 3.44 4.39 -0.95
CA THR A 106 4.55 3.64 -0.33
C THR A 106 5.50 3.05 -1.35
N ILE A 107 4.97 2.42 -2.39
CA ILE A 107 5.80 1.83 -3.46
C ILE A 107 6.57 2.93 -4.21
N ALA A 108 5.92 4.05 -4.54
CA ALA A 108 6.58 5.17 -5.21
C ALA A 108 7.68 5.79 -4.34
N ASP A 109 7.41 6.02 -3.05
CA ASP A 109 8.39 6.57 -2.11
C ASP A 109 9.60 5.63 -1.91
N TRP A 110 9.38 4.31 -1.90
CA TRP A 110 10.48 3.33 -1.90
C TRP A 110 11.30 3.40 -3.18
N GLY A 111 10.64 3.44 -4.35
CA GLY A 111 11.32 3.56 -5.64
C GLY A 111 12.18 4.82 -5.72
N LEU A 112 11.67 5.96 -5.24
CA LEU A 112 12.41 7.21 -5.21
C LEU A 112 13.62 7.14 -4.28
N ARG A 113 13.43 6.67 -3.04
CA ARG A 113 14.52 6.56 -2.04
C ARG A 113 15.61 5.58 -2.47
N GLN A 114 15.26 4.54 -3.22
CA GLN A 114 16.19 3.52 -3.70
C GLN A 114 16.80 3.87 -5.07
N GLY A 115 16.47 5.05 -5.64
CA GLY A 115 17.05 5.52 -6.90
C GLY A 115 16.55 4.80 -8.15
N TYR A 116 15.35 4.21 -8.12
CA TYR A 116 14.75 3.56 -9.30
C TYR A 116 14.32 4.55 -10.38
N PHE A 117 14.03 5.81 -10.02
CA PHE A 117 13.54 6.83 -10.94
C PHE A 117 14.65 7.81 -11.34
N ALA A 118 14.67 8.23 -12.60
CA ALA A 118 15.64 9.20 -13.11
C ALA A 118 15.43 10.59 -12.48
N THR A 119 14.17 10.95 -12.25
CA THR A 119 13.76 12.23 -11.64
C THR A 119 12.60 12.02 -10.65
N ALA A 120 12.34 13.02 -9.81
CA ALA A 120 11.15 13.02 -8.94
C ALA A 120 9.84 13.00 -9.77
N ALA A 121 9.82 13.68 -10.91
CA ALA A 121 8.67 13.70 -11.82
C ALA A 121 8.37 12.31 -12.40
N ASP A 122 9.41 11.50 -12.68
CA ASP A 122 9.21 10.11 -13.12
C ASP A 122 8.56 9.26 -12.00
N GLY A 123 8.96 9.48 -10.75
CA GLY A 123 8.33 8.84 -9.59
C GLY A 123 6.86 9.23 -9.41
N GLU A 124 6.52 10.51 -9.60
CA GLU A 124 5.13 10.99 -9.59
C GLU A 124 4.30 10.41 -10.75
N ASN A 125 4.87 10.35 -11.95
CA ASN A 125 4.21 9.74 -13.11
C ASN A 125 3.93 8.25 -12.86
N PHE A 126 4.90 7.52 -12.32
CA PHE A 126 4.72 6.11 -11.93
C PHE A 126 3.62 5.95 -10.89
N ARG A 127 3.65 6.76 -9.84
CA ARG A 127 2.66 6.75 -8.76
C ARG A 127 1.25 6.95 -9.31
N ASP A 128 1.05 7.98 -10.13
CA ASP A 128 -0.28 8.33 -10.64
C ASP A 128 -0.82 7.24 -11.58
N ASP A 129 0.02 6.71 -12.48
CA ASP A 129 -0.39 5.62 -13.36
C ASP A 129 -0.67 4.33 -12.58
N LEU A 130 0.12 4.02 -11.53
CA LEU A 130 -0.14 2.88 -10.67
C LEU A 130 -1.48 3.05 -9.92
N ALA A 131 -1.76 4.24 -9.37
CA ALA A 131 -3.04 4.54 -8.74
C ALA A 131 -4.20 4.37 -9.72
N HIS A 132 -4.07 4.87 -10.95
CA HIS A 132 -5.07 4.65 -12.01
C HIS A 132 -5.34 3.16 -12.26
N ILE A 133 -4.28 2.35 -12.42
CA ILE A 133 -4.40 0.90 -12.66
C ILE A 133 -5.17 0.22 -11.52
N MET A 134 -4.88 0.59 -10.27
CA MET A 134 -5.56 0.03 -9.09
C MET A 134 -7.02 0.47 -9.01
N LEU A 135 -7.30 1.76 -9.18
CA LEU A 135 -8.65 2.34 -9.09
C LEU A 135 -9.58 1.83 -10.19
N GLN A 136 -9.06 1.67 -11.40
CA GLN A 136 -9.81 1.16 -12.56
C GLN A 136 -9.82 -0.37 -12.63
N GLN A 137 -9.30 -1.06 -11.59
CA GLN A 137 -9.22 -2.52 -11.50
C GLN A 137 -8.59 -3.20 -12.73
N LYS A 138 -7.62 -2.54 -13.37
CA LYS A 138 -6.86 -3.09 -14.52
C LYS A 138 -5.85 -4.15 -14.09
N ALA A 139 -5.43 -4.10 -12.82
CA ALA A 139 -4.62 -5.11 -12.15
C ALA A 139 -4.89 -5.04 -10.63
N SER A 140 -4.39 -6.00 -9.88
CA SER A 140 -4.41 -5.97 -8.42
C SER A 140 -3.17 -6.67 -7.86
N PHE A 141 -2.67 -6.18 -6.74
CA PHE A 141 -1.64 -6.88 -5.98
C PHE A 141 -2.22 -8.10 -5.26
N ASN A 142 -1.34 -9.02 -4.85
CA ASN A 142 -1.71 -10.08 -3.92
C ASN A 142 -2.15 -9.50 -2.56
N SER A 143 -2.87 -10.30 -1.77
CA SER A 143 -3.44 -9.83 -0.50
C SER A 143 -2.41 -9.32 0.53
N PRO A 144 -1.23 -9.96 0.73
CA PRO A 144 -0.20 -9.43 1.63
C PRO A 144 0.23 -7.99 1.35
N VAL A 145 0.30 -7.56 0.09
CA VAL A 145 0.59 -6.15 -0.24
C VAL A 145 -0.47 -5.23 0.37
N TRP A 146 -1.75 -5.54 0.15
CA TRP A 146 -2.85 -4.73 0.68
C TRP A 146 -2.89 -4.72 2.22
N PHE A 147 -2.55 -5.85 2.84
CA PHE A 147 -2.51 -6.00 4.29
C PHE A 147 -1.35 -5.28 4.96
N ASN A 148 -0.18 -5.15 4.33
CA ASN A 148 1.03 -4.78 5.07
C ASN A 148 1.77 -3.57 4.48
N CYS A 149 1.64 -3.30 3.19
CA CYS A 149 2.38 -2.21 2.55
C CYS A 149 1.87 -0.84 3.04
N GLY A 150 2.78 -0.02 3.57
CA GLY A 150 2.51 1.35 4.01
C GLY A 150 1.77 1.47 5.34
N VAL A 151 1.56 0.36 6.06
CA VAL A 151 0.86 0.37 7.36
C VAL A 151 1.70 1.05 8.45
N ASP A 152 3.02 1.10 8.29
CA ASP A 152 3.92 1.84 9.17
C ASP A 152 3.63 3.34 9.20
N ARG A 153 2.98 3.88 8.15
CA ARG A 153 2.55 5.27 8.09
C ARG A 153 1.37 5.59 9.02
N CYS A 154 0.49 4.61 9.25
CA CYS A 154 -0.70 4.78 10.08
C CYS A 154 -0.55 4.12 11.47
N GLU A 155 0.25 3.06 11.58
CA GLU A 155 0.49 2.30 12.81
C GLU A 155 2.00 2.03 12.99
N PRO A 156 2.84 3.06 13.20
CA PRO A 156 4.30 2.91 13.25
C PRO A 156 4.79 2.01 14.39
N GLU A 157 4.04 1.96 15.49
CA GLU A 157 4.37 1.19 16.70
C GLU A 157 3.65 -0.17 16.75
N ALA A 158 3.06 -0.62 15.64
CA ALA A 158 2.40 -1.92 15.57
C ALA A 158 3.40 -3.03 15.93
N LYS A 159 3.05 -3.87 16.91
CA LYS A 159 3.87 -5.03 17.28
C LYS A 159 3.65 -6.13 16.26
N ILE A 160 4.66 -6.40 15.45
CA ILE A 160 4.64 -7.44 14.43
C ILE A 160 5.82 -8.39 14.65
N ASN A 161 5.73 -9.61 14.16
CA ASN A 161 6.88 -10.51 14.07
C ASN A 161 7.10 -10.80 12.59
N ASN A 162 8.01 -10.06 11.96
CA ASN A 162 8.33 -10.29 10.54
C ASN A 162 9.83 -10.47 10.33
N TRP A 163 10.18 -11.44 9.51
CA TRP A 163 11.56 -11.66 9.10
C TRP A 163 11.85 -10.90 7.81
N HIS A 164 13.00 -10.24 7.75
CA HIS A 164 13.47 -9.60 6.53
C HIS A 164 14.98 -9.79 6.35
N TRP A 165 15.46 -9.61 5.13
CA TRP A 165 16.88 -9.59 4.84
C TRP A 165 17.47 -8.21 5.15
N SER A 166 18.40 -8.13 6.11
CA SER A 166 19.17 -6.93 6.39
C SER A 166 20.35 -6.85 5.42
N ALA A 167 20.33 -5.86 4.52
CA ALA A 167 21.45 -5.61 3.61
C ALA A 167 22.72 -5.14 4.36
N THR A 168 22.57 -4.52 5.52
CA THR A 168 23.70 -4.08 6.36
C THR A 168 24.37 -5.26 7.04
N ASP A 169 23.57 -6.15 7.63
CA ASP A 169 24.08 -7.30 8.39
C ASP A 169 24.30 -8.54 7.53
N GLN A 170 23.85 -8.52 6.27
CA GLN A 170 23.88 -9.65 5.33
C GLN A 170 23.29 -10.93 5.94
N LYS A 171 22.17 -10.79 6.67
CA LYS A 171 21.48 -11.89 7.34
C LYS A 171 19.99 -11.65 7.43
N VAL A 172 19.24 -12.72 7.66
CA VAL A 172 17.82 -12.65 7.99
C VAL A 172 17.68 -12.19 9.44
N VAL A 173 16.92 -11.12 9.67
CA VAL A 173 16.69 -10.55 10.99
C VAL A 173 15.20 -10.51 11.30
N LEU A 174 14.85 -10.71 12.58
CA LEU A 174 13.49 -10.57 13.07
C LEU A 174 13.24 -9.11 13.44
N GLU A 175 12.28 -8.48 12.76
CA GLU A 175 11.72 -7.20 13.14
C GLU A 175 10.54 -7.43 14.06
N GLN A 176 10.55 -6.77 15.22
CA GLN A 176 9.51 -6.92 16.25
C GLN A 176 8.50 -5.75 16.28
N THR A 177 8.74 -4.71 15.48
CA THR A 177 7.97 -3.47 15.57
C THR A 177 7.90 -2.76 14.23
N GLY A 178 6.71 -2.26 13.91
CA GLY A 178 6.43 -1.45 12.75
C GLY A 178 6.47 -2.23 11.43
N TYR A 179 5.58 -1.89 10.51
CA TYR A 179 5.57 -2.42 9.15
C TYR A 179 6.66 -1.80 8.25
N ARG A 180 7.84 -1.48 8.82
CA ARG A 180 8.95 -0.81 8.11
C ARG A 180 9.53 -1.70 7.01
N ASN A 181 9.65 -2.98 7.32
CA ASN A 181 9.99 -4.05 6.38
C ASN A 181 8.79 -4.99 6.27
N PRO A 182 7.72 -4.62 5.54
CA PRO A 182 6.47 -5.37 5.56
C PRO A 182 6.55 -6.62 4.69
N GLN A 183 5.94 -7.71 5.17
CA GLN A 183 5.77 -8.91 4.37
C GLN A 183 4.76 -8.63 3.24
N CYS A 184 5.18 -8.67 1.98
CA CYS A 184 4.30 -8.39 0.82
C CYS A 184 4.21 -9.55 -0.19
N SER A 185 4.70 -10.74 0.15
CA SER A 185 4.76 -11.92 -0.72
C SER A 185 3.87 -13.06 -0.20
N ALA A 186 2.98 -13.59 -1.03
CA ALA A 186 2.10 -14.69 -0.60
C ALA A 186 2.75 -16.09 -0.64
N CYS A 187 3.84 -16.24 -1.40
CA CYS A 187 4.40 -17.54 -1.75
C CYS A 187 5.80 -17.73 -1.17
N PHE A 188 6.06 -18.91 -0.60
CA PHE A 188 7.34 -19.30 -0.02
C PHE A 188 7.70 -20.72 -0.44
N ILE A 189 9.00 -20.98 -0.57
CA ILE A 189 9.54 -22.31 -0.85
C ILE A 189 10.46 -22.67 0.31
N ASN A 190 10.20 -23.79 0.96
CA ASN A 190 11.01 -24.30 2.06
C ASN A 190 11.70 -25.60 1.63
N SER A 191 12.99 -25.72 1.94
CA SER A 191 13.70 -27.00 1.86
C SER A 191 13.40 -27.84 3.10
N VAL A 192 13.12 -29.13 2.93
CA VAL A 192 12.99 -30.09 4.03
C VAL A 192 14.18 -31.04 3.95
N GLN A 193 14.89 -31.22 5.06
CA GLN A 193 15.99 -32.18 5.15
C GLN A 193 15.41 -33.57 5.47
N ASP A 194 15.97 -34.60 4.85
CA ASP A 194 15.62 -36.00 5.13
C ASP A 194 16.37 -36.43 6.40
N SER A 195 15.70 -36.29 7.54
CA SER A 195 16.23 -36.55 8.89
C SER A 195 16.09 -38.01 9.31
#